data_AF-A0A258CUJ8-F1
#
_entry.id   AF-A0A258CUJ8-F1
#
_cell.length_a   1.000
_cell.length_b   1.000
_cell.length_c   1.000
_cell.angle_alpha   90.00
_cell.angle_beta   90.00
_cell.angle_gamma   90.00
#
_symmetry.space_group_name_H-M   'P 1'
#
loop_
_entity.id
_entity.type
_entity.pdbx_description
1 polymer ?
#
loop_
_entity_poly.entity_id
_entity_poly.type
_entity_poly.pdbx_seq_one_letter_code
_entity_poly.pdbx_strand_id
1 'polypeptide(L)'
;MRADFLAQLPEEPTLAALVKEGGLYPLEPPTRTELAAIVRDPAREAGLAFEEDRQSGERLDDVILEAVAADPTALPLLEFALDQLYLRRTADGVLTFAAYRELDGVEGAIASRAEEEFAALPTAEQESFPLVFAALVNLAELRSLERPVRRRAPLADFKTSRARAFADQFVAARLFVRETDAAGAASISVAHEALFSHWTRLKGWIDTNRDLLRIRGRVELAAARWLGENHAGDLLLREGRLLAEARELMVHRNMIALAPGTVDFVEASVQAENGRKRRRLAIAACIGVGLTLAGVVSVLQWRSLAANRIEAALNDYRNALFEANRLVLSGGPRGSLDGSTLRAVEDVLPKRQAILDLGGTLPPSDAADMAKIHELVGVFQVFGGRRDRLGPALAIRDRFLEQAKATKSQSSIAAALTNPHLVTVFQLQTELAIANEQIKRQMRAEEAKRTGVQSPPTDEISSNMMEGLALIWQATSESLPT
;
A
#
# COMPACT_ATOMS: atom_id res chain seq x y z
N MET A 1 36.65 -44.44 15.92
CA MET A 1 35.35 -43.77 15.71
C MET A 1 35.53 -42.30 16.08
N ARG A 2 34.97 -41.33 15.33
CA ARG A 2 35.01 -39.92 15.77
C ARG A 2 33.98 -39.69 16.88
N ALA A 3 34.28 -38.77 17.80
CA ALA A 3 33.48 -38.58 19.02
C ALA A 3 32.03 -38.13 18.76
N ASP A 4 31.78 -37.43 17.65
CA ASP A 4 30.44 -36.99 17.23
C ASP A 4 29.48 -38.13 16.87
N PHE A 5 30.00 -39.33 16.61
CA PHE A 5 29.20 -40.52 16.30
C PHE A 5 28.98 -41.43 17.51
N LEU A 6 29.54 -41.11 18.69
CA LEU A 6 29.32 -41.89 19.93
C LEU A 6 27.83 -41.96 20.33
N ALA A 7 27.05 -40.93 20.00
CA ALA A 7 25.62 -40.92 20.30
C ALA A 7 24.81 -41.93 19.45
N GLN A 8 25.33 -42.32 18.28
CA GLN A 8 24.70 -43.27 17.36
C GLN A 8 25.11 -44.73 17.63
N LEU A 9 26.06 -44.94 18.53
CA LEU A 9 26.61 -46.26 18.88
C LEU A 9 25.54 -47.30 19.31
N PRO A 10 24.43 -46.92 19.98
CA PRO A 10 23.34 -47.86 20.29
C PRO A 10 22.63 -48.44 19.06
N GLU A 11 22.71 -47.78 17.90
CA GLU A 11 22.08 -48.22 16.66
C GLU A 11 22.85 -49.37 15.99
N GLU A 12 24.10 -49.63 16.41
CA GLU A 12 24.97 -50.69 15.91
C GLU A 12 25.29 -51.73 17.01
N PRO A 13 24.51 -52.83 17.10
CA PRO A 13 24.57 -53.76 18.22
C PRO A 13 25.95 -54.41 18.44
N THR A 14 26.67 -54.69 17.35
CA THR A 14 28.01 -55.29 17.38
C THR A 14 29.03 -54.36 18.01
N LEU A 15 29.00 -53.06 17.67
CA LEU A 15 29.89 -52.05 18.25
C LEU A 15 29.50 -51.75 19.70
N ALA A 16 28.21 -51.70 20.01
CA ALA A 16 27.71 -51.47 21.36
C ALA A 16 28.14 -52.58 22.34
N ALA A 17 28.17 -53.84 21.89
CA ALA A 17 28.68 -54.96 22.67
C ALA A 17 30.17 -54.80 22.99
N LEU A 18 31.00 -54.49 22.00
CA LEU A 18 32.44 -54.27 22.18
C LEU A 18 32.74 -53.12 23.14
N VAL A 19 31.99 -52.02 23.07
CA VAL A 19 32.15 -50.89 23.99
C VAL A 19 31.78 -51.28 25.42
N LYS A 20 30.70 -52.04 25.63
CA LYS A 20 30.32 -52.54 26.96
C LYS A 20 31.36 -53.48 27.56
N GLU A 21 32.07 -54.23 26.73
CA GLU A 21 33.15 -55.13 27.13
C GLU A 21 34.48 -54.40 27.39
N GLY A 22 34.48 -53.06 27.35
CA GLY A 22 35.67 -52.24 27.61
C GLY A 22 36.52 -51.95 26.36
N GLY A 23 36.02 -52.24 25.16
CA GLY A 23 36.69 -51.96 23.88
C GLY A 23 36.74 -50.48 23.49
N LEU A 24 36.42 -49.55 24.40
CA LEU A 24 36.52 -48.11 24.18
C LEU A 24 37.86 -47.59 24.71
N TYR A 25 38.73 -47.19 23.79
CA TYR A 25 39.97 -46.49 24.11
C TYR A 25 39.88 -45.03 23.64
N PRO A 26 39.79 -44.05 24.56
CA PRO A 26 39.80 -42.65 24.19
C PRO A 26 41.19 -42.23 23.70
N LEU A 27 41.26 -41.70 22.48
CA LEU A 27 42.49 -41.09 21.97
C LEU A 27 42.52 -39.63 22.41
N GLU A 28 43.46 -39.31 23.28
CA GLU A 28 43.73 -37.93 23.70
C GLU A 28 44.59 -37.21 22.64
N PRO A 29 44.52 -35.87 22.56
CA PRO A 29 45.45 -35.10 21.75
C PRO A 29 46.90 -35.41 22.16
N PRO A 30 47.86 -35.43 21.22
CA PRO A 30 49.25 -35.73 21.54
C PRO A 30 49.83 -34.69 22.50
N THR A 31 50.60 -35.17 23.48
CA THR A 31 51.37 -34.34 24.38
C THR A 31 52.50 -33.62 23.64
N ARG A 32 53.08 -32.58 24.26
CA ARG A 32 54.23 -31.86 23.67
C ARG A 32 55.41 -32.78 23.35
N THR A 33 55.64 -33.80 24.17
CA THR A 33 56.70 -34.79 23.96
C THR A 33 56.39 -35.69 22.77
N GLU A 34 55.15 -36.12 22.62
CA GLU A 34 54.70 -36.92 21.47
C GLU A 34 54.72 -36.10 20.18
N LEU A 35 54.32 -34.82 20.22
CA LEU A 35 54.48 -33.89 19.09
C LEU A 35 55.95 -33.76 18.70
N ALA A 36 56.86 -33.63 19.67
CA ALA A 36 58.30 -33.59 19.40
C ALA A 36 58.79 -34.87 18.72
N ALA A 37 58.33 -36.04 19.16
CA ALA A 37 58.64 -37.31 18.51
C ALA A 37 58.09 -37.37 17.07
N ILE A 38 56.83 -36.96 16.87
CA ILE A 38 56.16 -36.89 15.56
C ILE A 38 56.96 -36.03 14.55
N VAL A 39 57.57 -34.93 15.00
CA VAL A 39 58.37 -34.06 14.13
C VAL A 39 59.80 -34.58 13.94
N ARG A 40 60.46 -34.96 15.04
CA ARG A 40 61.91 -35.20 15.07
C ARG A 40 62.30 -36.59 14.60
N ASP A 41 61.53 -37.60 14.94
CA ASP A 41 61.91 -38.98 14.69
C ASP A 41 61.82 -39.34 13.19
N PRO A 42 60.77 -38.95 12.44
CA PRO A 42 60.76 -39.18 10.99
C PRO A 42 61.91 -38.47 10.27
N ALA A 43 62.26 -37.25 10.69
CA ALA A 43 63.39 -36.53 10.12
C ALA A 43 64.72 -37.27 10.39
N ARG A 44 64.91 -37.76 11.61
CA ARG A 44 66.10 -38.52 12.00
C ARG A 44 66.24 -39.82 11.20
N GLU A 45 65.16 -40.58 11.08
CA GLU A 45 65.14 -41.84 10.30
C GLU A 45 65.38 -41.59 8.80
N ALA A 46 64.93 -40.45 8.28
CA ALA A 46 65.18 -40.03 6.91
C ALA A 46 66.57 -39.41 6.67
N GLY A 47 67.41 -39.27 7.71
CA GLY A 47 68.71 -38.62 7.62
C GLY A 47 68.66 -37.10 7.39
N LEU A 48 67.55 -36.46 7.77
CA LEU A 48 67.33 -35.02 7.67
C LEU A 48 67.74 -34.31 8.96
N ALA A 49 68.18 -33.06 8.82
CA ALA A 49 68.52 -32.20 9.96
C ALA A 49 67.71 -30.89 9.91
N PHE A 50 67.35 -30.38 11.08
CA PHE A 50 66.77 -29.04 11.22
C PHE A 50 67.89 -28.01 11.39
N GLU A 51 67.78 -26.88 10.71
CA GLU A 51 68.71 -25.77 10.88
C GLU A 51 68.68 -25.22 12.31
N GLU A 52 69.85 -24.86 12.80
CA GLU A 52 70.06 -24.13 14.05
C GLU A 52 70.58 -22.74 13.70
N ASP A 53 69.89 -21.71 14.16
CA ASP A 53 70.30 -20.33 13.93
C ASP A 53 71.57 -20.04 14.75
N ARG A 54 72.65 -19.70 14.03
CA ARG A 54 73.97 -19.43 14.63
C ARG A 54 73.98 -18.21 15.57
N GLN A 55 73.02 -17.30 15.46
CA GLN A 55 72.96 -16.08 16.27
C GLN A 55 72.15 -16.27 17.55
N SER A 56 70.98 -16.92 17.47
CA SER A 56 70.09 -17.13 18.60
C SER A 56 70.29 -18.47 19.31
N GLY A 57 70.90 -19.46 18.64
CA GLY A 57 70.95 -20.85 19.09
C GLY A 57 69.59 -21.56 18.99
N GLU A 58 68.61 -20.94 18.33
CA GLU A 58 67.27 -21.50 18.18
C GLU A 58 67.25 -22.56 17.08
N ARG A 59 66.57 -23.68 17.34
CA ARG A 59 66.44 -24.78 16.39
C ARG A 59 65.07 -24.75 15.72
N LEU A 60 65.03 -24.98 14.42
CA LEU A 60 63.79 -24.87 13.64
C LEU A 60 62.70 -25.84 14.13
N ASP A 61 63.06 -27.03 14.59
CA ASP A 61 62.11 -27.98 15.16
C ASP A 61 61.45 -27.47 16.45
N ASP A 62 62.17 -26.72 17.29
CA ASP A 62 61.58 -26.11 18.48
C ASP A 62 60.56 -25.03 18.10
N VAL A 63 60.85 -24.22 17.09
CA VAL A 63 59.93 -23.19 16.56
C VAL A 63 58.66 -23.81 15.96
N ILE A 64 58.80 -24.90 15.19
CA ILE A 64 57.66 -25.62 14.62
C ILE A 64 56.80 -26.24 15.74
N LEU A 65 57.44 -26.81 16.77
CA LEU A 65 56.73 -27.40 17.91
C LEU A 65 55.99 -26.35 18.73
N GLU A 66 56.56 -25.16 18.91
CA GLU A 66 55.90 -24.06 19.60
C GLU A 66 54.68 -23.55 18.81
N ALA A 67 54.79 -23.45 17.48
CA ALA A 67 53.68 -23.07 16.61
C ALA A 67 52.48 -24.06 16.70
N VAL A 68 52.75 -25.36 16.77
CA VAL A 68 51.69 -26.40 16.84
C VAL A 68 51.18 -26.63 18.26
N ALA A 69 51.98 -26.38 19.30
CA ALA A 69 51.54 -26.52 20.68
C ALA A 69 50.39 -25.57 21.04
N ALA A 70 50.24 -24.45 20.31
CA ALA A 70 49.14 -23.51 20.48
C ALA A 70 47.79 -24.06 20.00
N ASP A 71 47.78 -24.97 19.01
CA ASP A 71 46.59 -25.64 18.51
C ASP A 71 46.89 -27.13 18.19
N PRO A 72 46.63 -28.04 19.15
CA PRO A 72 46.85 -29.49 18.96
C PRO A 72 46.02 -30.11 17.83
N THR A 73 45.02 -29.39 17.28
CA THR A 73 44.25 -29.87 16.12
C THR A 73 44.95 -29.61 14.78
N ALA A 74 46.07 -28.89 14.79
CA ALA A 74 46.84 -28.51 13.61
C ALA A 74 47.78 -29.62 13.08
N LEU A 75 47.67 -30.88 13.53
CA LEU A 75 48.47 -32.00 13.01
C LEU A 75 48.44 -32.11 11.46
N PRO A 76 47.30 -31.95 10.76
CA PRO A 76 47.29 -31.98 9.30
C PRO A 76 48.07 -30.80 8.68
N LEU A 77 48.04 -29.62 9.32
CA LEU A 77 48.84 -28.47 8.88
C LEU A 77 50.32 -28.70 9.12
N LEU A 78 50.67 -29.34 10.25
CA LEU A 78 52.04 -29.73 10.56
C LEU A 78 52.57 -30.73 9.53
N GLU A 79 51.82 -31.80 9.21
CA GLU A 79 52.17 -32.75 8.13
C GLU A 79 52.47 -31.99 6.84
N PHE A 80 51.57 -31.09 6.47
CA PHE A 80 51.70 -30.31 5.25
C PHE A 80 52.95 -29.41 5.25
N ALA A 81 53.18 -28.68 6.34
CA ALA A 81 54.35 -27.80 6.48
C ALA A 81 55.67 -28.59 6.43
N LEU A 82 55.73 -29.76 7.08
CA LEU A 82 56.92 -30.62 7.06
C LEU A 82 57.18 -31.21 5.66
N ASP A 83 56.15 -31.62 4.94
CA ASP A 83 56.28 -32.07 3.54
C ASP A 83 56.81 -30.94 2.65
N GLN A 84 56.28 -29.73 2.80
CA GLN A 84 56.73 -28.56 2.05
C GLN A 84 58.17 -28.14 2.39
N LEU A 85 58.59 -28.25 3.66
CA LEU A 85 59.97 -28.06 4.08
C LEU A 85 60.89 -29.14 3.49
N TYR A 86 60.44 -30.39 3.49
CA TYR A 86 61.19 -31.50 2.89
C TYR A 86 61.43 -31.28 1.39
N LEU A 87 60.42 -30.83 0.65
CA LEU A 87 60.58 -30.54 -0.78
C LEU A 87 61.53 -29.36 -1.07
N ARG A 88 61.64 -28.41 -0.14
CA ARG A 88 62.52 -27.23 -0.22
C ARG A 88 63.85 -27.39 0.52
N ARG A 89 64.16 -28.60 1.02
CA ARG A 89 65.39 -28.87 1.76
C ARG A 89 66.64 -28.60 0.91
N THR A 90 67.76 -28.34 1.58
CA THR A 90 69.06 -28.23 0.90
C THR A 90 69.50 -29.58 0.31
N ALA A 91 70.46 -29.55 -0.62
CA ALA A 91 71.03 -30.78 -1.19
C ALA A 91 71.63 -31.71 -0.11
N ASP A 92 72.08 -31.15 1.01
CA ASP A 92 72.64 -31.86 2.16
C ASP A 92 71.57 -32.39 3.14
N GLY A 93 70.27 -32.21 2.83
CA GLY A 93 69.17 -32.72 3.65
C GLY A 93 68.79 -31.84 4.84
N VAL A 94 69.12 -30.55 4.81
CA VAL A 94 68.81 -29.61 5.89
C VAL A 94 67.49 -28.87 5.62
N LEU A 95 66.59 -28.88 6.59
CA LEU A 95 65.35 -28.09 6.64
C LEU A 95 65.68 -26.71 7.24
N THR A 96 65.46 -25.64 6.48
CA THR A 96 66.01 -24.31 6.80
C THR A 96 64.97 -23.32 7.32
N PHE A 97 65.40 -22.38 8.16
CA PHE A 97 64.62 -21.22 8.57
C PHE A 97 64.26 -20.31 7.40
N ALA A 98 65.09 -20.29 6.35
CA ALA A 98 64.78 -19.56 5.13
C ALA A 98 63.52 -20.14 4.46
N ALA A 99 63.49 -21.45 4.20
CA ALA A 99 62.33 -22.12 3.63
C ALA A 99 61.10 -22.01 4.54
N TYR A 100 61.27 -22.13 5.85
CA TYR A 100 60.15 -21.98 6.81
C TYR A 100 59.54 -20.58 6.81
N ARG A 101 60.37 -19.53 6.68
CA ARG A 101 59.91 -18.14 6.59
C ARG A 101 59.29 -17.83 5.23
N GLU A 102 59.79 -18.41 4.15
CA GLU A 102 59.17 -18.31 2.83
C GLU A 102 57.78 -18.95 2.79
N LEU A 103 57.56 -20.01 3.59
CA LEU A 103 56.25 -20.61 3.80
C LEU A 103 55.33 -19.79 4.72
N ASP A 104 55.82 -18.72 5.36
CA ASP A 104 55.09 -17.97 6.38
C ASP A 104 54.62 -18.87 7.55
N GLY A 105 55.50 -19.81 7.94
CA GLY A 105 55.26 -20.75 9.04
C GLY A 105 54.35 -21.94 8.70
N VAL A 106 53.86 -22.62 9.73
CA VAL A 106 53.01 -23.82 9.58
C VAL A 106 51.68 -23.50 8.88
N GLU A 107 51.01 -22.43 9.30
CA GLU A 107 49.70 -22.04 8.74
C GLU A 107 49.82 -21.42 7.35
N GLY A 108 50.93 -20.73 7.04
CA GLY A 108 51.19 -20.15 5.73
C GLY A 108 51.54 -21.17 4.65
N ALA A 109 52.09 -22.34 5.02
CA ALA A 109 52.52 -23.35 4.07
C ALA A 109 51.36 -23.79 3.13
N ILE A 110 50.17 -24.00 3.68
CA ILE A 110 48.98 -24.39 2.90
C ILE A 110 48.53 -23.28 1.94
N ALA A 111 48.70 -22.01 2.34
CA ALA A 111 48.36 -20.85 1.52
C ALA A 111 49.34 -20.69 0.35
N SER A 112 50.64 -20.89 0.60
CA SER A 112 51.68 -20.87 -0.44
C SER A 112 51.40 -21.93 -1.51
N ARG A 113 51.12 -23.17 -1.10
CA ARG A 113 50.74 -24.24 -2.02
C ARG A 113 49.47 -23.92 -2.81
N ALA A 114 48.45 -23.38 -2.16
CA ALA A 114 47.21 -23.01 -2.84
C ALA A 114 47.44 -21.94 -3.91
N GLU A 115 48.35 -20.97 -3.66
CA GLU A 115 48.71 -19.98 -4.68
C GLU A 115 49.54 -20.59 -5.81
N GLU A 116 50.49 -21.50 -5.52
CA GLU A 116 51.25 -22.23 -6.54
C GLU A 116 50.33 -23.05 -7.47
N GLU A 117 49.43 -23.83 -6.89
CA GLU A 117 48.45 -24.64 -7.64
C GLU A 117 47.47 -23.77 -8.42
N PHE A 118 47.03 -22.64 -7.84
CA PHE A 118 46.21 -21.68 -8.54
C PHE A 118 46.94 -21.04 -9.73
N ALA A 119 48.20 -20.65 -9.55
CA ALA A 119 49.02 -20.05 -10.60
C ALA A 119 49.34 -21.05 -11.73
N ALA A 120 49.44 -22.33 -11.41
CA ALA A 120 49.66 -23.41 -12.38
C ALA A 120 48.43 -23.72 -13.25
N LEU A 121 47.22 -23.35 -12.80
CA LEU A 121 46.00 -23.54 -13.59
C LEU A 121 46.00 -22.66 -14.86
N PRO A 122 45.47 -23.15 -15.99
CA PRO A 122 45.19 -22.32 -17.15
C PRO A 122 44.26 -21.14 -16.80
N THR A 123 44.44 -19.98 -17.44
CA THR A 123 43.64 -18.76 -17.17
C THR A 123 42.13 -19.01 -17.25
N ALA A 124 41.68 -19.84 -18.20
CA ALA A 124 40.27 -20.20 -18.33
C ALA A 124 39.72 -20.97 -17.12
N GLU A 125 40.54 -21.76 -16.44
CA GLU A 125 40.16 -22.50 -15.23
C GLU A 125 40.22 -21.61 -13.99
N GLN A 126 41.21 -20.70 -13.93
CA GLN A 126 41.30 -19.68 -12.89
C GLN A 126 40.04 -18.78 -12.82
N GLU A 127 39.38 -18.50 -13.95
CA GLU A 127 38.10 -17.79 -13.99
C GLU A 127 36.98 -18.47 -13.17
N SER A 128 37.11 -19.78 -12.90
CA SER A 128 36.14 -20.53 -12.10
C SER A 128 36.33 -20.34 -10.58
N PHE A 129 37.36 -19.60 -10.15
CA PHE A 129 37.67 -19.36 -8.74
C PHE A 129 36.48 -18.88 -7.91
N PRO A 130 35.72 -17.83 -8.30
CA PRO A 130 34.59 -17.37 -7.51
C PRO A 130 33.50 -18.44 -7.35
N LEU A 131 33.24 -19.21 -8.41
CA LEU A 131 32.21 -20.25 -8.41
C LEU A 131 32.59 -21.41 -7.48
N VAL A 132 33.86 -21.85 -7.54
CA VAL A 132 34.39 -22.95 -6.72
C VAL A 132 34.36 -22.57 -5.24
N PHE A 133 34.90 -21.41 -4.86
CA PHE A 133 34.93 -21.02 -3.46
C PHE A 133 33.57 -20.58 -2.93
N ALA A 134 32.68 -20.06 -3.76
CA ALA A 134 31.29 -19.88 -3.35
C ALA A 134 30.64 -21.21 -2.97
N ALA A 135 30.91 -22.32 -3.67
CA ALA A 135 30.36 -23.62 -3.29
C ALA A 135 30.96 -24.18 -1.99
N LEU A 136 32.21 -23.87 -1.69
CA LEU A 136 32.99 -24.49 -0.61
C LEU A 136 33.12 -23.67 0.67
N VAL A 137 32.76 -22.39 0.65
CA VAL A 137 32.82 -21.48 1.80
C VAL A 137 31.42 -21.15 2.27
N ASN A 138 31.19 -21.13 3.58
CA ASN A 138 30.02 -20.50 4.19
C ASN A 138 30.43 -19.54 5.30
N LEU A 139 29.55 -18.64 5.70
CA LEU A 139 29.75 -17.83 6.90
C LEU A 139 28.88 -18.39 8.03
N ALA A 140 29.51 -18.77 9.14
CA ALA A 140 28.82 -19.16 10.36
C ALA A 140 29.04 -18.13 11.47
N GLU A 141 28.01 -17.93 12.28
CA GLU A 141 28.11 -17.10 13.47
C GLU A 141 28.60 -17.95 14.64
N LEU A 142 29.82 -17.71 15.10
CA LEU A 142 30.42 -18.39 16.25
C LEU A 142 30.80 -17.35 17.30
N ARG A 143 30.19 -17.44 18.49
CA ARG A 143 30.42 -16.48 19.60
C ARG A 143 30.23 -15.02 19.16
N SER A 144 29.15 -14.75 18.40
CA SER A 144 28.81 -13.42 17.88
C SER A 144 29.83 -12.81 16.90
N LEU A 145 30.75 -13.63 16.37
CA LEU A 145 31.64 -13.26 15.28
C LEU A 145 31.35 -14.14 14.07
N GLU A 146 31.17 -13.52 12.92
CA GLU A 146 31.06 -14.25 11.66
C GLU A 146 32.43 -14.75 11.24
N ARG A 147 32.54 -16.06 11.01
CA ARG A 147 33.76 -16.69 10.52
C ARG A 147 33.48 -17.54 9.27
N PRO A 148 34.40 -17.53 8.29
CA PRO A 148 34.34 -18.48 7.19
C PRO A 148 34.50 -19.90 7.74
N VAL A 149 33.59 -20.78 7.34
CA VAL A 149 33.62 -22.20 7.66
C VAL A 149 33.52 -23.01 6.38
N ARG A 150 34.03 -24.24 6.41
CA ARG A 150 33.96 -25.14 5.25
C ARG A 150 32.51 -25.56 4.99
N ARG A 151 32.13 -25.55 3.71
CA ARG A 151 30.88 -26.10 3.20
C ARG A 151 31.19 -27.32 2.33
N ARG A 152 30.39 -28.38 2.49
CA ARG A 152 30.43 -29.52 1.56
C ARG A 152 29.57 -29.19 0.36
N ALA A 153 30.16 -29.29 -0.82
CA ALA A 153 29.47 -29.10 -2.09
C ALA A 153 29.34 -30.45 -2.80
N PRO A 154 28.11 -30.88 -3.18
CA PRO A 154 27.92 -31.98 -4.10
C PRO A 154 28.78 -31.82 -5.35
N LEU A 155 29.34 -32.93 -5.79
CA LEU A 155 30.20 -32.95 -6.97
C LEU A 155 29.48 -32.46 -8.24
N ALA A 156 28.16 -32.64 -8.28
CA ALA A 156 27.29 -32.18 -9.36
C ALA A 156 27.13 -30.65 -9.44
N ASP A 157 27.50 -29.91 -8.39
CA ASP A 157 27.41 -28.43 -8.39
C ASP A 157 28.51 -27.81 -9.26
N PHE A 158 29.60 -28.53 -9.52
CA PHE A 158 30.70 -28.13 -10.41
C PHE A 158 30.35 -28.44 -11.88
N LYS A 159 29.34 -27.74 -12.42
CA LYS A 159 28.74 -28.03 -13.73
C LYS A 159 29.65 -27.78 -14.93
N THR A 160 30.64 -26.90 -14.80
CA THR A 160 31.55 -26.57 -15.90
C THR A 160 32.79 -27.46 -15.86
N SER A 161 33.29 -27.87 -17.03
CA SER A 161 34.54 -28.63 -17.14
C SER A 161 35.72 -27.90 -16.50
N ARG A 162 35.71 -26.56 -16.54
CA ARG A 162 36.72 -25.69 -15.93
C ARG A 162 36.69 -25.72 -14.40
N ALA A 163 35.51 -25.59 -13.80
CA ALA A 163 35.37 -25.69 -12.34
C ALA A 163 35.70 -27.10 -11.84
N ARG A 164 35.41 -28.11 -12.67
CA ARG A 164 35.78 -29.50 -12.41
C ARG A 164 37.30 -29.72 -12.41
N ALA A 165 37.99 -29.26 -13.45
CA ALA A 165 39.44 -29.34 -13.56
C ALA A 165 40.14 -28.63 -12.39
N PHE A 166 39.67 -27.42 -12.05
CA PHE A 166 40.12 -26.69 -10.85
C PHE A 166 40.01 -27.56 -9.60
N ALA A 167 38.81 -28.11 -9.35
CA ALA A 167 38.56 -28.91 -8.15
C ALA A 167 39.39 -30.19 -8.11
N ASP A 168 39.56 -30.87 -9.25
CA ASP A 168 40.35 -32.11 -9.34
C ASP A 168 41.85 -31.84 -9.11
N GLN A 169 42.40 -30.73 -9.61
CA GLN A 169 43.78 -30.34 -9.31
C GLN A 169 43.97 -30.03 -7.83
N PHE A 170 43.05 -29.28 -7.21
CA PHE A 170 43.11 -28.98 -5.78
C PHE A 170 42.91 -30.22 -4.90
N VAL A 171 42.15 -31.22 -5.35
CA VAL A 171 42.07 -32.53 -4.69
C VAL A 171 43.40 -33.29 -4.83
N ALA A 172 44.02 -33.29 -6.01
CA ALA A 172 45.31 -33.94 -6.24
C ALA A 172 46.42 -33.32 -5.37
N ALA A 173 46.36 -32.01 -5.18
CA ALA A 173 47.26 -31.26 -4.29
C ALA A 173 46.89 -31.36 -2.79
N ARG A 174 45.87 -32.15 -2.42
CA ARG A 174 45.36 -32.33 -1.04
C ARG A 174 44.82 -31.06 -0.38
N LEU A 175 44.54 -30.01 -1.14
CA LEU A 175 43.93 -28.77 -0.65
C LEU A 175 42.42 -28.93 -0.47
N PHE A 176 41.81 -29.79 -1.29
CA PHE A 176 40.43 -30.22 -1.17
C PHE A 176 40.34 -31.70 -0.80
N VAL A 177 39.29 -32.04 -0.06
CA VAL A 177 38.95 -33.42 0.31
C VAL A 177 37.69 -33.82 -0.44
N ARG A 178 37.75 -34.99 -1.08
CA ARG A 178 36.60 -35.65 -1.70
C ARG A 178 36.06 -36.69 -0.74
N GLU A 179 34.81 -36.53 -0.33
CA GLU A 179 34.09 -37.46 0.53
C GLU A 179 32.99 -38.15 -0.28
N THR A 180 32.71 -39.41 0.03
CA THR A 180 31.55 -40.13 -0.52
C THR A 180 30.66 -40.52 0.64
N ASP A 181 29.37 -40.15 0.57
CA ASP A 181 28.42 -40.52 1.61
C ASP A 181 27.98 -41.99 1.50
N ALA A 182 27.21 -42.45 2.49
CA ALA A 182 26.68 -43.81 2.52
C ALA A 182 25.72 -44.12 1.34
N ALA A 183 25.16 -43.09 0.70
CA ALA A 183 24.29 -43.21 -0.48
C ALA A 183 25.09 -43.20 -1.80
N GLY A 184 26.42 -43.10 -1.75
CA GLY A 184 27.31 -43.07 -2.91
C GLY A 184 27.46 -41.70 -3.57
N ALA A 185 26.90 -40.63 -3.00
CA ALA A 185 27.06 -39.28 -3.52
C ALA A 185 28.41 -38.70 -3.12
N ALA A 186 29.20 -38.32 -4.12
CA ALA A 186 30.47 -37.65 -3.91
C ALA A 186 30.28 -36.15 -3.62
N SER A 187 31.04 -35.63 -2.68
CA SER A 187 31.10 -34.21 -2.33
C SER A 187 32.54 -33.75 -2.18
N ILE A 188 32.77 -32.44 -2.31
CA ILE A 188 34.07 -31.78 -2.13
C ILE A 188 33.95 -30.77 -1.00
N SER A 189 35.00 -30.67 -0.19
CA SER A 189 35.17 -29.63 0.83
C SER A 189 36.62 -29.19 0.90
N VAL A 190 36.87 -28.02 1.50
CA VAL A 190 38.23 -27.58 1.79
C VAL A 190 38.84 -28.46 2.87
N ALA A 191 40.10 -28.88 2.68
CA ALA A 191 40.81 -29.75 3.61
C ALA A 191 40.99 -29.10 4.99
N HIS A 192 41.36 -27.82 5.00
CA HIS A 192 41.57 -27.06 6.23
C HIS A 192 41.05 -25.62 6.12
N GLU A 193 40.43 -25.11 7.19
CA GLU A 193 39.90 -23.74 7.24
C GLU A 193 40.99 -22.67 7.33
N ALA A 194 42.25 -23.07 7.54
CA ALA A 194 43.41 -22.19 7.48
C ALA A 194 43.52 -21.49 6.11
N LEU A 195 43.08 -22.15 5.02
CA LEU A 195 43.02 -21.53 3.69
C LEU A 195 42.17 -20.25 3.67
N PHE A 196 41.12 -20.15 4.49
CA PHE A 196 40.26 -18.96 4.52
C PHE A 196 40.95 -17.74 5.14
N SER A 197 41.95 -17.96 5.99
CA SER A 197 42.59 -16.92 6.80
C SER A 197 43.98 -16.54 6.29
N HIS A 198 44.74 -17.53 5.77
CA HIS A 198 46.14 -17.35 5.36
C HIS A 198 46.32 -17.17 3.86
N TRP A 199 45.40 -17.68 3.03
CA TRP A 199 45.51 -17.46 1.58
C TRP A 199 44.94 -16.10 1.19
N THR A 200 45.82 -15.12 0.98
CA THR A 200 45.49 -13.72 0.71
C THR A 200 44.43 -13.52 -0.37
N ARG A 201 44.52 -14.28 -1.48
CA ARG A 201 43.53 -14.23 -2.57
C ARG A 201 42.13 -14.64 -2.12
N LEU A 202 42.04 -15.75 -1.41
CA LEU A 202 40.76 -16.27 -0.91
C LEU A 202 40.19 -15.38 0.19
N LYS A 203 41.03 -14.92 1.12
CA LYS A 203 40.65 -13.94 2.15
C LYS A 203 40.06 -12.67 1.52
N GLY A 204 40.76 -12.08 0.56
CA GLY A 204 40.28 -10.88 -0.14
C GLY A 204 38.96 -11.10 -0.89
N TRP A 205 38.81 -12.28 -1.51
CA TRP A 205 37.54 -12.65 -2.16
C TRP A 205 36.40 -12.83 -1.14
N ILE A 206 36.64 -13.50 -0.02
CA ILE A 206 35.64 -13.67 1.06
C ILE A 206 35.23 -12.31 1.61
N ASP A 207 36.18 -11.42 1.88
CA ASP A 207 35.91 -10.09 2.43
C ASP A 207 35.08 -9.23 1.46
N THR A 208 35.37 -9.31 0.15
CA THR A 208 34.60 -8.61 -0.89
C THR A 208 33.18 -9.16 -1.03
N ASN A 209 32.99 -10.47 -0.85
CA ASN A 209 31.71 -11.16 -1.05
C ASN A 209 30.96 -11.46 0.26
N ARG A 210 31.39 -10.87 1.38
CA ARG A 210 30.91 -11.21 2.72
C ARG A 210 29.41 -11.00 2.89
N ASP A 211 28.90 -9.88 2.40
CA ASP A 211 27.47 -9.56 2.47
C ASP A 211 26.63 -10.55 1.68
N LEU A 212 27.09 -10.93 0.50
CA LEU A 212 26.40 -11.86 -0.38
C LEU A 212 26.40 -13.30 0.20
N LEU A 213 27.52 -13.75 0.78
CA LEU A 213 27.60 -15.03 1.51
C LEU A 213 26.68 -15.04 2.74
N ARG A 214 26.58 -13.92 3.46
CA ARG A 214 25.67 -13.77 4.61
C ARG A 214 24.21 -13.85 4.19
N ILE A 215 23.83 -13.13 3.13
CA ILE A 215 22.48 -13.18 2.57
C ILE A 215 22.14 -14.62 2.17
N ARG A 216 23.05 -15.30 1.46
CA ARG A 216 22.86 -16.70 1.09
C ARG A 216 22.60 -17.58 2.31
N GLY A 217 23.46 -17.51 3.34
CA GLY A 217 23.29 -18.35 4.54
C GLY A 217 21.92 -18.17 5.20
N ARG A 218 21.44 -16.92 5.29
CA ARG A 218 20.11 -16.62 5.85
C ARG A 218 18.96 -17.14 4.99
N VAL A 219 19.07 -17.01 3.67
CA VAL A 219 18.05 -17.48 2.72
C VAL A 219 18.02 -19.01 2.64
N GLU A 220 19.18 -19.67 2.60
CA GLU A 220 19.29 -21.13 2.60
C GLU A 220 18.74 -21.73 3.90
N LEU A 221 18.99 -21.11 5.06
CA LEU A 221 18.40 -21.55 6.33
C LEU A 221 16.87 -21.48 6.31
N ALA A 222 16.30 -20.39 5.78
CA ALA A 222 14.86 -20.23 5.62
C ALA A 222 14.27 -21.24 4.63
N ALA A 223 14.98 -21.48 3.51
CA ALA A 223 14.58 -22.46 2.50
C ALA A 223 14.61 -23.90 3.06
N ALA A 224 15.65 -24.27 3.81
CA ALA A 224 15.76 -25.57 4.44
C ALA A 224 14.59 -25.85 5.40
N ARG A 225 14.18 -24.83 6.16
CA ARG A 225 12.99 -24.94 7.03
C ARG A 225 11.70 -25.12 6.22
N TRP A 226 11.52 -24.35 5.15
CA TRP A 226 10.35 -24.48 4.28
C TRP A 226 10.25 -25.86 3.60
N LEU A 227 11.37 -26.41 3.14
CA LEU A 227 11.44 -27.76 2.60
C LEU A 227 11.10 -28.82 3.67
N GLY A 228 11.65 -28.67 4.88
CA GLY A 228 11.40 -29.57 6.01
C GLY A 228 9.94 -29.58 6.49
N GLU A 229 9.23 -28.45 6.37
CA GLU A 229 7.82 -28.31 6.73
C GLU A 229 6.87 -28.51 5.52
N ASN A 230 7.27 -29.32 4.52
CA ASN A 230 6.46 -29.68 3.34
C ASN A 230 5.91 -28.46 2.57
N HIS A 231 6.77 -27.46 2.35
CA HIS A 231 6.45 -26.27 1.56
C HIS A 231 5.33 -25.39 2.16
N ALA A 232 5.19 -25.36 3.48
CA ALA A 232 4.17 -24.57 4.18
C ALA A 232 4.18 -23.08 3.77
N GLY A 233 3.00 -22.56 3.38
CA GLY A 233 2.88 -21.22 2.79
C GLY A 233 3.08 -20.05 3.75
N ASP A 234 3.03 -20.29 5.06
CA ASP A 234 3.26 -19.33 6.14
C ASP A 234 4.75 -19.01 6.35
N LEU A 235 5.63 -19.95 6.00
CA LEU A 235 7.09 -19.79 6.02
C LEU A 235 7.64 -18.99 4.83
N LEU A 236 6.84 -18.77 3.80
CA LEU A 236 7.23 -17.95 2.65
C LEU A 236 7.57 -16.53 3.10
N LEU A 237 8.67 -16.01 2.56
CA LEU A 237 9.17 -14.69 2.93
C LEU A 237 8.09 -13.63 2.71
N ARG A 238 7.87 -12.81 3.74
CA ARG A 238 6.98 -11.65 3.69
C ARG A 238 7.69 -10.45 3.09
N GLU A 239 6.92 -9.46 2.67
CA GLU A 239 7.43 -8.15 2.27
C GLU A 239 8.34 -7.60 3.37
N GLY A 240 9.56 -7.22 2.99
CA GLY A 240 10.59 -6.77 3.92
C GLY A 240 12.00 -7.05 3.41
N ARG A 241 12.98 -6.79 4.27
CA ARG A 241 14.41 -6.85 3.96
C ARG A 241 14.86 -8.21 3.42
N LEU A 242 14.49 -9.31 4.08
CA LEU A 242 14.96 -10.65 3.70
C LEU A 242 14.45 -11.08 2.31
N LEU A 243 13.25 -10.65 1.90
CA LEU A 243 12.73 -10.92 0.56
C LEU A 243 13.45 -10.08 -0.51
N ALA A 244 13.84 -8.83 -0.19
CA ALA A 244 14.65 -8.01 -1.08
C ALA A 244 16.05 -8.62 -1.26
N GLU A 245 16.70 -9.02 -0.17
CA GLU A 245 17.99 -9.72 -0.16
C GLU A 245 17.91 -11.05 -0.95
N ALA A 246 16.82 -11.81 -0.79
CA ALA A 246 16.59 -13.04 -1.57
C ALA A 246 16.47 -12.77 -3.08
N ARG A 247 15.83 -11.67 -3.49
CA ARG A 247 15.76 -11.25 -4.91
C ARG A 247 17.14 -10.86 -5.44
N GLU A 248 17.92 -10.14 -4.66
CA GLU A 248 19.30 -9.78 -5.01
C GLU A 248 20.19 -11.02 -5.20
N LEU A 249 20.02 -12.02 -4.33
CA LEU A 249 20.69 -13.31 -4.44
C LEU A 249 20.34 -14.02 -5.75
N MET A 250 19.09 -13.94 -6.22
CA MET A 250 18.68 -14.52 -7.51
C MET A 250 19.34 -13.82 -8.71
N VAL A 251 19.64 -12.53 -8.63
CA VAL A 251 20.38 -11.80 -9.69
C VAL A 251 21.80 -12.34 -9.80
N HIS A 252 22.44 -12.64 -8.66
CA HIS A 252 23.82 -13.12 -8.58
C HIS A 252 23.94 -14.66 -8.54
N ARG A 253 22.87 -15.40 -8.85
CA ARG A 253 22.82 -16.87 -8.74
C ARG A 253 23.84 -17.63 -9.60
N ASN A 254 24.40 -16.98 -10.62
CA ASN A 254 25.43 -17.58 -11.47
C ASN A 254 26.84 -17.43 -10.87
N MET A 255 27.03 -16.51 -9.93
CA MET A 255 28.30 -16.27 -9.24
C MET A 255 28.40 -17.06 -7.93
N ILE A 256 27.28 -17.66 -7.48
CA ILE A 256 27.18 -18.37 -6.21
C ILE A 256 26.41 -19.66 -6.37
N ALA A 257 26.98 -20.75 -5.85
CA ALA A 257 26.26 -22.00 -5.68
C ALA A 257 25.22 -21.88 -4.55
N LEU A 258 23.99 -22.24 -4.85
CA LEU A 258 22.84 -22.24 -3.94
C LEU A 258 22.46 -23.68 -3.60
N ALA A 259 22.05 -23.91 -2.35
CA ALA A 259 21.56 -25.20 -1.92
C ALA A 259 20.29 -25.62 -2.72
N PRO A 260 20.07 -26.92 -2.94
CA PRO A 260 18.86 -27.42 -3.61
C PRO A 260 17.58 -26.87 -3.00
N GLY A 261 16.60 -26.50 -3.84
CA GLY A 261 15.30 -25.96 -3.41
C GLY A 261 15.31 -24.49 -2.95
N THR A 262 16.48 -23.85 -2.84
CA THR A 262 16.57 -22.41 -2.48
C THR A 262 15.93 -21.52 -3.55
N VAL A 263 16.14 -21.84 -4.84
CA VAL A 263 15.54 -21.08 -5.95
C VAL A 263 14.01 -21.19 -5.89
N ASP A 264 13.48 -22.40 -5.74
CA ASP A 264 12.05 -22.66 -5.65
C ASP A 264 11.40 -21.91 -4.47
N PHE A 265 12.08 -21.88 -3.32
CA PHE A 265 11.64 -21.13 -2.14
C PHE A 265 11.54 -19.62 -2.41
N VAL A 266 12.56 -19.05 -3.04
CA VAL A 266 12.58 -17.61 -3.34
C VAL A 266 11.51 -17.27 -4.39
N GLU A 267 11.37 -18.08 -5.43
CA GLU A 267 10.32 -17.91 -6.44
C GLU A 267 8.92 -18.01 -5.84
N ALA A 268 8.65 -19.03 -5.01
CA ALA A 268 7.38 -19.19 -4.31
C ALA A 268 7.08 -17.99 -3.39
N SER A 269 8.10 -17.47 -2.70
CA SER A 269 7.97 -16.30 -1.83
C SER A 269 7.61 -15.03 -2.62
N VAL A 270 8.28 -14.82 -3.76
CA VAL A 270 8.01 -13.71 -4.69
C VAL A 270 6.59 -13.78 -5.26
N GLN A 271 6.15 -14.97 -5.67
CA GLN A 271 4.79 -15.18 -6.19
C GLN A 271 3.74 -14.91 -5.11
N ALA A 272 3.96 -15.40 -3.88
CA ALA A 272 3.05 -15.17 -2.76
C ALA A 272 2.98 -13.69 -2.36
N GLU A 273 4.06 -12.91 -2.46
CA GLU A 273 4.04 -11.46 -2.25
C GLU A 273 3.16 -10.76 -3.29
N ASN A 274 3.34 -11.09 -4.57
CA ASN A 274 2.57 -10.52 -5.66
C ASN A 274 1.07 -10.83 -5.52
N GLY A 275 0.72 -12.06 -5.13
CA GLY A 275 -0.67 -12.44 -4.83
C GLY A 275 -1.26 -11.65 -3.65
N ARG A 276 -0.49 -11.47 -2.57
CA ARG A 276 -0.90 -10.67 -1.40
C ARG A 276 -1.12 -9.19 -1.77
N LYS A 277 -0.25 -8.59 -2.60
CA LYS A 277 -0.41 -7.21 -3.09
C LYS A 277 -1.68 -7.05 -3.93
N ARG A 278 -1.94 -7.98 -4.86
CA ARG A 278 -3.17 -8.00 -5.67
C ARG A 278 -4.43 -8.10 -4.80
N ARG A 279 -4.43 -8.98 -3.80
CA ARG A 279 -5.57 -9.14 -2.89
C ARG A 279 -5.83 -7.89 -2.05
N ARG A 280 -4.78 -7.23 -1.55
CA ARG A 280 -4.91 -5.95 -0.81
C ARG A 280 -5.51 -4.87 -1.69
N LEU A 281 -5.04 -4.73 -2.93
CA LEU A 281 -5.59 -3.77 -3.89
C LEU A 281 -7.04 -4.08 -4.25
N ALA A 282 -7.39 -5.36 -4.45
CA ALA A 282 -8.77 -5.76 -4.69
C ALA A 282 -9.68 -5.43 -3.50
N ILE A 283 -9.25 -5.72 -2.27
CA ILE A 283 -10.01 -5.36 -1.06
C ILE A 283 -10.18 -3.85 -0.94
N ALA A 284 -9.11 -3.07 -1.16
CA ALA A 284 -9.17 -1.61 -1.12
C ALA A 284 -10.11 -1.07 -2.21
N ALA A 285 -10.10 -1.64 -3.42
CA ALA A 285 -11.03 -1.29 -4.48
C ALA A 285 -12.48 -1.62 -4.10
N CYS A 286 -12.75 -2.81 -3.52
CA CYS A 286 -14.08 -3.18 -3.03
C CYS A 286 -14.57 -2.23 -1.94
N ILE A 287 -13.71 -1.84 -0.99
CA ILE A 287 -14.04 -0.85 0.04
C ILE A 287 -14.35 0.51 -0.59
N GLY A 288 -13.52 0.94 -1.56
CA GLY A 288 -13.74 2.19 -2.30
C GLY A 288 -15.08 2.19 -3.03
N VAL A 289 -15.42 1.11 -3.74
CA VAL A 289 -16.72 0.95 -4.42
C VAL A 289 -17.88 0.90 -3.42
N GLY A 290 -17.70 0.25 -2.27
CA GLY A 290 -18.71 0.23 -1.20
C GLY A 290 -18.99 1.63 -0.64
N LEU A 291 -17.94 2.42 -0.41
CA LEU A 291 -18.08 3.80 0.07
C LEU A 291 -18.73 4.73 -0.97
N THR A 292 -18.40 4.58 -2.25
CA THR A 292 -19.05 5.38 -3.31
C THR A 292 -20.52 5.01 -3.47
N LEU A 293 -20.88 3.73 -3.46
CA LEU A 293 -22.27 3.28 -3.49
C LEU A 293 -23.06 3.79 -2.28
N ALA A 294 -22.49 3.69 -1.07
CA ALA A 294 -23.11 4.23 0.14
C ALA A 294 -23.33 5.75 0.05
N GLY A 295 -22.37 6.49 -0.51
CA GLY A 295 -22.48 7.92 -0.77
C GLY A 295 -23.60 8.25 -1.77
N VAL A 296 -23.69 7.53 -2.88
CA VAL A 296 -24.75 7.70 -3.89
C VAL A 296 -26.12 7.41 -3.28
N VAL A 297 -26.28 6.31 -2.54
CA VAL A 297 -27.53 5.97 -1.85
C VAL A 297 -27.91 7.06 -0.85
N SER A 298 -26.94 7.60 -0.10
CA SER A 298 -27.18 8.70 0.84
C SER A 298 -27.69 9.97 0.14
N VAL A 299 -27.11 10.34 -1.01
CA VAL A 299 -27.57 11.48 -1.80
C VAL A 299 -28.97 11.24 -2.38
N LEU A 300 -29.25 10.05 -2.90
CA LEU A 300 -30.58 9.69 -3.40
C LEU A 300 -31.64 9.73 -2.30
N GLN A 301 -31.32 9.19 -1.10
CA GLN A 301 -32.20 9.26 0.06
C GLN A 301 -32.48 10.70 0.48
N TRP A 302 -31.44 11.55 0.54
CA TRP A 302 -31.62 12.96 0.86
C TRP A 302 -32.53 13.67 -0.15
N ARG A 303 -32.36 13.41 -1.46
CA ARG A 303 -33.24 13.95 -2.50
C ARG A 303 -34.68 13.47 -2.36
N SER A 304 -34.90 12.18 -2.06
CA SER A 304 -36.24 11.63 -1.87
C SER A 304 -36.94 12.22 -0.63
N LEU A 305 -36.21 12.39 0.48
CA LEU A 305 -36.72 13.02 1.69
C LEU A 305 -37.05 14.50 1.46
N ALA A 306 -36.23 15.22 0.69
CA ALA A 306 -36.50 16.60 0.29
C ALA A 306 -37.78 16.69 -0.56
N ALA A 307 -37.93 15.79 -1.55
CA ALA A 307 -39.13 15.74 -2.40
C ALA A 307 -40.41 15.46 -1.58
N ASN A 308 -40.37 14.47 -0.68
CA ASN A 308 -41.51 14.13 0.18
C ASN A 308 -41.91 15.30 1.11
N ARG A 309 -40.95 16.08 1.59
CA ARG A 309 -41.22 17.29 2.40
C ARG A 309 -41.91 18.38 1.59
N ILE A 310 -41.47 18.60 0.35
CA ILE A 310 -42.11 19.55 -0.57
C ILE A 310 -43.54 19.09 -0.90
N GLU A 311 -43.75 17.80 -1.17
CA GLU A 311 -45.07 17.25 -1.48
C GLU A 311 -46.03 17.32 -0.29
N ALA A 312 -45.55 17.01 0.93
CA ALA A 312 -46.34 17.18 2.15
C ALA A 312 -46.73 18.65 2.36
N ALA A 313 -45.78 19.58 2.21
CA ALA A 313 -46.05 21.01 2.31
C ALA A 313 -47.03 21.50 1.24
N LEU A 314 -46.95 20.97 0.01
CA LEU A 314 -47.89 21.25 -1.07
C LEU A 314 -49.30 20.73 -0.78
N ASN A 315 -49.43 19.54 -0.19
CA ASN A 315 -50.73 18.99 0.20
C ASN A 315 -51.35 19.79 1.35
N ASP A 316 -50.55 20.16 2.36
CA ASP A 316 -51.01 21.02 3.45
C ASP A 316 -51.46 22.39 2.94
N TYR A 317 -50.72 22.97 1.99
CA TYR A 317 -51.08 24.21 1.32
C TYR A 317 -52.38 24.06 0.51
N ARG A 318 -52.52 22.99 -0.29
CA ARG A 318 -53.74 22.73 -1.08
C ARG A 318 -54.97 22.53 -0.20
N ASN A 319 -54.83 21.83 0.93
CA ASN A 319 -55.91 21.63 1.88
C ASN A 319 -56.35 22.96 2.50
N ALA A 320 -55.39 23.79 2.95
CA ALA A 320 -55.68 25.12 3.47
C ALA A 320 -56.33 26.02 2.40
N LEU A 321 -55.85 25.96 1.15
CA LEU A 321 -56.39 26.71 0.02
C LEU A 321 -57.83 26.28 -0.29
N PHE A 322 -58.09 24.97 -0.33
CA PHE A 322 -59.43 24.43 -0.57
C PHE A 322 -60.39 24.79 0.58
N GLU A 323 -59.93 24.73 1.83
CA GLU A 323 -60.74 25.11 2.98
C GLU A 323 -61.07 26.60 2.97
N ALA A 324 -60.09 27.47 2.69
CA ALA A 324 -60.30 28.89 2.53
C ALA A 324 -61.28 29.19 1.38
N ASN A 325 -61.09 28.57 0.21
CA ASN A 325 -61.96 28.76 -0.95
C ASN A 325 -63.39 28.24 -0.69
N ARG A 326 -63.53 27.08 -0.02
CA ARG A 326 -64.82 26.53 0.39
C ARG A 326 -65.55 27.46 1.35
N LEU A 327 -64.86 27.99 2.37
CA LEU A 327 -65.47 28.91 3.33
C LEU A 327 -65.89 30.22 2.66
N VAL A 328 -65.07 30.75 1.76
CA VAL A 328 -65.37 31.95 0.96
C VAL A 328 -66.59 31.72 0.04
N LEU A 329 -66.68 30.57 -0.64
CA LEU A 329 -67.80 30.26 -1.54
C LEU A 329 -69.09 29.86 -0.80
N SER A 330 -68.99 29.27 0.39
CA SER A 330 -70.13 28.89 1.22
C SER A 330 -70.79 30.08 1.93
N GLY A 331 -70.05 31.19 2.10
CA GLY A 331 -70.62 32.48 2.46
C GLY A 331 -71.34 33.08 1.26
N GLY A 332 -72.62 32.73 1.06
CA GLY A 332 -73.42 33.20 -0.08
C GLY A 332 -73.44 34.74 -0.26
N PRO A 333 -74.09 35.28 -1.31
CA PRO A 333 -73.94 36.68 -1.76
C PRO A 333 -74.38 37.78 -0.76
N ARG A 334 -74.82 37.41 0.45
CA ARG A 334 -75.11 38.32 1.58
C ARG A 334 -74.55 37.79 2.93
N GLY A 335 -73.67 36.80 2.91
CA GLY A 335 -73.13 36.11 4.08
C GLY A 335 -71.93 36.84 4.68
N SER A 336 -72.00 37.11 5.98
CA SER A 336 -70.90 37.66 6.78
C SER A 336 -69.65 36.78 6.65
N LEU A 337 -68.54 37.35 6.16
CA LEU A 337 -67.21 36.79 6.38
C LEU A 337 -67.00 36.73 7.91
N ASP A 338 -67.09 35.54 8.50
CA ASP A 338 -66.85 35.32 9.92
C ASP A 338 -65.36 35.14 10.22
N GLY A 339 -64.94 35.33 11.48
CA GLY A 339 -63.54 35.23 11.90
C GLY A 339 -62.93 33.84 11.69
N SER A 340 -63.73 32.82 11.39
CA SER A 340 -63.31 31.48 10.94
C SER A 340 -62.82 31.47 9.49
N THR A 341 -63.48 32.22 8.60
CA THR A 341 -63.06 32.36 7.19
C THR A 341 -61.75 33.16 7.10
N LEU A 342 -61.61 34.20 7.93
CA LEU A 342 -60.38 34.99 8.00
C LEU A 342 -59.18 34.14 8.48
N ARG A 343 -59.36 33.35 9.54
CA ARG A 343 -58.31 32.45 10.03
C ARG A 343 -57.89 31.41 8.99
N ALA A 344 -58.83 30.87 8.22
CA ALA A 344 -58.51 29.95 7.14
C ALA A 344 -57.72 30.61 6.00
N VAL A 345 -58.01 31.87 5.68
CA VAL A 345 -57.29 32.65 4.66
C VAL A 345 -55.88 33.04 5.14
N GLU A 346 -55.73 33.45 6.41
CA GLU A 346 -54.42 33.77 7.01
C GLU A 346 -53.50 32.55 7.13
N ASP A 347 -54.04 31.33 7.33
CA ASP A 347 -53.28 30.09 7.44
C ASP A 347 -52.63 29.62 6.12
N VAL A 348 -53.12 30.11 4.97
CA VAL A 348 -52.58 29.76 3.64
C VAL A 348 -51.21 30.41 3.38
N LEU A 349 -50.99 31.63 3.87
CA LEU A 349 -49.77 32.41 3.65
C LEU A 349 -48.50 31.77 4.27
N PRO A 350 -48.47 31.36 5.55
CA PRO A 350 -47.29 30.71 6.13
C PRO A 350 -47.01 29.34 5.52
N LYS A 351 -48.04 28.57 5.13
CA LYS A 351 -47.87 27.27 4.46
C LYS A 351 -47.26 27.42 3.06
N ARG A 352 -47.61 28.50 2.35
CA ARG A 352 -46.96 28.87 1.09
C ARG A 352 -45.48 29.22 1.30
N GLN A 353 -45.18 30.04 2.31
CA GLN A 353 -43.80 30.41 2.60
C GLN A 353 -42.95 29.18 2.92
N ALA A 354 -43.50 28.20 3.65
CA ALA A 354 -42.82 26.94 3.93
C ALA A 354 -42.45 26.13 2.68
N ILE A 355 -43.24 26.18 1.60
CA ILE A 355 -42.90 25.53 0.32
C ILE A 355 -41.74 26.25 -0.36
N LEU A 356 -41.75 27.59 -0.36
CA LEU A 356 -40.71 28.42 -0.98
C LEU A 356 -39.38 28.29 -0.22
N ASP A 357 -39.41 28.22 1.11
CA ASP A 357 -38.23 28.02 1.95
C ASP A 357 -37.60 26.63 1.72
N LEU A 358 -38.40 25.64 1.31
CA LEU A 358 -37.94 24.31 0.89
C LEU A 358 -37.47 24.27 -0.58
N GLY A 359 -37.53 25.39 -1.32
CA GLY A 359 -37.13 25.49 -2.73
C GLY A 359 -38.15 24.90 -3.72
N GLY A 360 -39.40 24.67 -3.29
CA GLY A 360 -40.48 24.17 -4.13
C GLY A 360 -41.15 25.27 -4.96
N THR A 361 -41.79 24.89 -6.07
CA THR A 361 -42.59 25.79 -6.91
C THR A 361 -44.08 25.48 -6.77
N LEU A 362 -44.92 26.52 -6.87
CA LEU A 362 -46.38 26.37 -6.80
C LEU A 362 -46.97 25.99 -8.17
N PRO A 363 -47.99 25.12 -8.22
CA PRO A 363 -48.70 24.79 -9.46
C PRO A 363 -49.39 26.02 -10.08
N PRO A 364 -49.46 26.13 -11.43
CA PRO A 364 -50.08 27.27 -12.11
C PRO A 364 -51.59 27.44 -11.84
N SER A 365 -52.30 26.35 -11.56
CA SER A 365 -53.72 26.35 -11.21
C SER A 365 -54.01 27.14 -9.93
N ASP A 366 -53.07 27.12 -9.00
CA ASP A 366 -53.26 27.63 -7.63
C ASP A 366 -52.95 29.14 -7.58
N ALA A 367 -52.28 29.69 -8.60
CA ALA A 367 -51.94 31.11 -8.71
C ALA A 367 -53.18 32.01 -8.87
N ALA A 368 -54.21 31.53 -9.57
CA ALA A 368 -55.47 32.27 -9.74
C ALA A 368 -56.28 32.36 -8.44
N ASP A 369 -56.29 31.28 -7.66
CA ASP A 369 -56.94 31.26 -6.34
C ASP A 369 -56.17 32.10 -5.31
N MET A 370 -54.84 32.17 -5.43
CA MET A 370 -54.01 33.08 -4.64
C MET A 370 -54.25 34.56 -4.94
N ALA A 371 -54.47 34.93 -6.19
CA ALA A 371 -54.81 36.32 -6.54
C ALA A 371 -56.09 36.78 -5.83
N LYS A 372 -57.09 35.90 -5.73
CA LYS A 372 -58.34 36.16 -4.98
C LYS A 372 -58.09 36.25 -3.47
N ILE A 373 -57.23 35.40 -2.91
CA ILE A 373 -56.87 35.43 -1.50
C ILE A 373 -56.11 36.70 -1.13
N HIS A 374 -55.13 37.12 -1.93
CA HIS A 374 -54.42 38.38 -1.75
C HIS A 374 -55.36 39.59 -1.87
N GLU A 375 -56.30 39.56 -2.82
CA GLU A 375 -57.33 40.58 -2.94
C GLU A 375 -58.19 40.65 -1.66
N LEU A 376 -58.61 39.51 -1.11
CA LEU A 376 -59.39 39.44 0.13
C LEU A 376 -58.62 39.93 1.36
N VAL A 377 -57.34 39.56 1.50
CA VAL A 377 -56.47 40.02 2.60
C VAL A 377 -56.18 41.52 2.48
N GLY A 378 -55.89 42.02 1.28
CA GLY A 378 -55.64 43.44 1.01
C GLY A 378 -56.86 44.31 1.31
N VAL A 379 -58.05 43.89 0.88
CA VAL A 379 -59.32 44.56 1.21
C VAL A 379 -59.52 44.58 2.73
N PHE A 380 -59.23 43.48 3.43
CA PHE A 380 -59.41 43.40 4.89
C PHE A 380 -58.45 44.29 5.69
N GLN A 381 -57.16 44.35 5.31
CA GLN A 381 -56.16 45.21 5.97
C GLN A 381 -56.52 46.70 5.83
N VAL A 382 -57.04 47.12 4.67
CA VAL A 382 -57.48 48.50 4.43
C VAL A 382 -58.67 48.91 5.30
N PHE A 383 -59.59 48.00 5.59
CA PHE A 383 -60.75 48.27 6.45
C PHE A 383 -60.48 48.04 7.95
N GLY A 384 -59.24 47.69 8.32
CA GLY A 384 -58.80 47.56 9.72
C GLY A 384 -59.65 46.59 10.54
N GLY A 385 -60.17 45.53 9.90
CA GLY A 385 -61.01 44.53 10.55
C GLY A 385 -62.44 44.96 10.92
N ARG A 386 -62.93 46.10 10.42
CA ARG A 386 -64.32 46.56 10.70
C ARG A 386 -65.35 45.89 9.78
N ARG A 387 -66.07 44.94 10.40
CA ARG A 387 -66.98 43.93 9.83
C ARG A 387 -68.23 44.50 9.14
N ASP A 388 -68.63 45.72 9.48
CA ASP A 388 -69.82 46.42 8.99
C ASP A 388 -69.63 47.09 7.61
N ARG A 389 -68.38 47.27 7.17
CA ARG A 389 -68.06 48.04 5.94
C ARG A 389 -67.65 47.20 4.74
N LEU A 390 -67.33 45.91 4.94
CA LEU A 390 -66.80 45.03 3.87
C LEU A 390 -67.87 44.64 2.83
N GLY A 391 -69.07 44.25 3.27
CA GLY A 391 -70.14 43.80 2.38
C GLY A 391 -70.61 44.87 1.38
N PRO A 392 -70.90 46.11 1.83
CA PRO A 392 -71.25 47.21 0.93
C PRO A 392 -70.11 47.57 -0.04
N ALA A 393 -68.85 47.55 0.41
CA ALA A 393 -67.70 47.91 -0.42
C ALA A 393 -67.48 46.93 -1.58
N LEU A 394 -67.60 45.62 -1.33
CA LEU A 394 -67.52 44.59 -2.38
C LEU A 394 -68.68 44.69 -3.38
N ALA A 395 -69.91 44.92 -2.90
CA ALA A 395 -71.08 45.09 -3.77
C ALA A 395 -71.06 46.39 -4.61
N ILE A 396 -70.40 47.44 -4.12
CA ILE A 396 -70.15 48.68 -4.85
C ILE A 396 -69.07 48.46 -5.92
N ARG A 397 -67.97 47.78 -5.58
CA ARG A 397 -66.91 47.38 -6.52
C ARG A 397 -67.48 46.57 -7.68
N ASP A 398 -68.29 45.55 -7.40
CA ASP A 398 -68.80 44.65 -8.43
C ASP A 398 -69.78 45.34 -9.39
N ARG A 399 -70.69 46.19 -8.86
CA ARG A 399 -71.56 47.04 -9.68
C ARG A 399 -70.76 48.05 -10.51
N PHE A 400 -69.69 48.60 -9.95
CA PHE A 400 -68.85 49.57 -10.64
C PHE A 400 -68.01 48.93 -11.75
N LEU A 401 -67.49 47.73 -11.55
CA LEU A 401 -66.77 46.96 -12.58
C LEU A 401 -67.71 46.53 -13.72
N GLU A 402 -68.97 46.18 -13.42
CA GLU A 402 -69.98 45.95 -14.46
C GLU A 402 -70.31 47.24 -15.23
N GLN A 403 -70.48 48.37 -14.56
CA GLN A 403 -70.73 49.66 -15.20
C GLN A 403 -69.53 50.16 -16.03
N ALA A 404 -68.31 49.96 -15.54
CA ALA A 404 -67.08 50.32 -16.25
C ALA A 404 -66.86 49.45 -17.49
N LYS A 405 -67.19 48.15 -17.44
CA LYS A 405 -67.18 47.27 -18.62
C LYS A 405 -68.24 47.67 -19.65
N ALA A 406 -69.39 48.17 -19.19
CA ALA A 406 -70.48 48.60 -20.06
C ALA A 406 -70.28 50.00 -20.68
N THR A 407 -69.37 50.82 -20.14
CA THR A 407 -69.27 52.25 -20.48
C THR A 407 -67.83 52.63 -20.82
N LYS A 408 -67.50 52.72 -22.11
CA LYS A 408 -66.22 53.29 -22.61
C LYS A 408 -66.18 54.83 -22.47
N SER A 409 -66.44 55.40 -21.29
CA SER A 409 -66.43 56.85 -21.09
C SER A 409 -65.62 57.28 -19.87
N GLN A 410 -64.65 58.17 -20.10
CA GLN A 410 -63.71 58.73 -19.11
C GLN A 410 -64.40 59.57 -18.01
N SER A 411 -65.63 60.04 -18.21
CA SER A 411 -66.28 60.99 -17.28
C SER A 411 -66.75 60.37 -15.96
N SER A 412 -66.99 59.06 -15.91
CA SER A 412 -67.43 58.37 -14.67
C SER A 412 -66.26 58.01 -13.74
N ILE A 413 -65.03 58.00 -14.26
CA ILE A 413 -63.81 57.65 -13.52
C ILE A 413 -63.37 58.83 -12.62
N ALA A 414 -63.50 60.07 -13.10
CA ALA A 414 -63.14 61.27 -12.34
C ALA A 414 -64.04 61.50 -11.11
N ALA A 415 -65.33 61.12 -11.19
CA ALA A 415 -66.26 61.22 -10.07
C ALA A 415 -66.03 60.14 -8.98
N ALA A 416 -65.37 59.03 -9.33
CA ALA A 416 -65.06 57.96 -8.38
C ALA A 416 -63.78 58.21 -7.56
N LEU A 417 -62.88 59.07 -8.07
CA LEU A 417 -61.59 59.42 -7.44
C LEU A 417 -61.70 60.38 -6.24
N THR A 418 -62.90 60.91 -5.95
CA THR A 418 -63.13 61.76 -4.76
C THR A 418 -63.44 60.96 -3.48
N ASN A 419 -63.62 59.63 -3.58
CA ASN A 419 -63.79 58.79 -2.39
C ASN A 419 -62.46 58.13 -2.00
N PRO A 420 -61.84 58.53 -0.87
CA PRO A 420 -60.50 58.05 -0.50
C PRO A 420 -60.41 56.53 -0.31
N HIS A 421 -61.53 55.86 0.03
CA HIS A 421 -61.56 54.40 0.14
C HIS A 421 -61.59 53.69 -1.22
N LEU A 422 -62.21 54.30 -2.24
CA LEU A 422 -62.14 53.78 -3.60
C LEU A 422 -60.76 54.01 -4.21
N VAL A 423 -60.09 55.12 -3.89
CA VAL A 423 -58.71 55.40 -4.34
C VAL A 423 -57.73 54.35 -3.84
N THR A 424 -57.81 53.93 -2.57
CA THR A 424 -56.94 52.87 -2.03
C THR A 424 -57.26 51.49 -2.62
N VAL A 425 -58.54 51.18 -2.83
CA VAL A 425 -58.95 49.93 -3.52
C VAL A 425 -58.51 49.94 -4.99
N PHE A 426 -58.60 51.07 -5.67
CA PHE A 426 -58.10 51.26 -7.03
C PHE A 426 -56.57 51.17 -7.07
N GLN A 427 -55.84 51.75 -6.12
CA GLN A 427 -54.39 51.62 -6.03
C GLN A 427 -53.98 50.16 -5.83
N LEU A 428 -54.62 49.44 -4.91
CA LEU A 428 -54.34 48.02 -4.71
C LEU A 428 -54.74 47.16 -5.92
N GLN A 429 -55.87 47.44 -6.57
CA GLN A 429 -56.24 46.75 -7.81
C GLN A 429 -55.29 47.09 -8.97
N THR A 430 -54.75 48.31 -9.01
CA THR A 430 -53.77 48.74 -10.02
C THR A 430 -52.43 48.08 -9.76
N GLU A 431 -51.94 48.04 -8.52
CA GLU A 431 -50.73 47.30 -8.15
C GLU A 431 -50.89 45.80 -8.38
N LEU A 432 -52.05 45.22 -8.10
CA LEU A 432 -52.36 43.81 -8.37
C LEU A 432 -52.43 43.53 -9.87
N ALA A 433 -53.00 44.45 -10.67
CA ALA A 433 -53.04 44.33 -12.13
C ALA A 433 -51.64 44.46 -12.75
N ILE A 434 -50.81 45.38 -12.25
CA ILE A 434 -49.41 45.54 -12.65
C ILE A 434 -48.60 44.30 -12.28
N ALA A 435 -48.75 43.79 -11.06
CA ALA A 435 -48.08 42.57 -10.62
C ALA A 435 -48.50 41.35 -11.45
N ASN A 436 -49.80 41.20 -11.75
CA ASN A 436 -50.31 40.11 -12.59
C ASN A 436 -49.81 40.19 -14.04
N GLU A 437 -49.71 41.39 -14.63
CA GLU A 437 -49.11 41.56 -15.96
C GLU A 437 -47.60 41.32 -15.96
N GLN A 438 -46.88 41.70 -14.89
CA GLN A 438 -45.45 41.38 -14.74
C GLN A 438 -45.23 39.87 -14.64
N ILE A 439 -46.06 39.15 -13.88
CA ILE A 439 -46.02 37.69 -13.77
C ILE A 439 -46.33 37.04 -15.12
N LYS A 440 -47.37 37.49 -15.85
CA LYS A 440 -47.67 36.99 -17.20
C LYS A 440 -46.53 37.24 -18.18
N ARG A 441 -45.85 38.39 -18.11
CA ARG A 441 -44.67 38.69 -18.94
C ARG A 441 -43.49 37.78 -18.61
N GLN A 442 -43.24 37.50 -17.33
CA GLN A 442 -42.21 36.55 -16.92
C GLN A 442 -42.52 35.12 -17.38
N MET A 443 -43.77 34.69 -17.25
CA MET A 443 -44.25 33.40 -17.75
C MET A 443 -44.06 33.26 -19.27
N ARG A 444 -44.45 34.27 -20.05
CA ARG A 444 -44.23 34.28 -21.52
C ARG A 444 -42.75 34.32 -21.88
N ALA A 445 -41.91 34.99 -21.10
CA ALA A 445 -40.45 35.03 -21.31
C ALA A 445 -39.79 33.66 -21.01
N GLU A 446 -40.26 32.93 -20.00
CA GLU A 446 -39.83 31.56 -19.71
C GLU A 446 -40.35 30.55 -20.74
N GLU A 447 -41.58 30.72 -21.21
CA GLU A 447 -42.20 29.87 -22.23
C GLU A 447 -41.58 30.10 -23.62
N ALA A 448 -41.25 31.34 -23.97
CA ALA A 448 -40.48 31.68 -25.17
C ALA A 448 -39.03 31.17 -25.11
N LYS A 449 -38.39 31.18 -23.93
CA LYS A 449 -37.08 30.53 -23.73
C LYS A 449 -37.13 29.01 -23.87
N ARG A 450 -38.26 28.38 -23.53
CA ARG A 450 -38.45 26.92 -23.66
C ARG A 450 -38.82 26.48 -25.09
N THR A 451 -39.50 27.32 -25.87
CA THR A 451 -40.05 26.94 -27.18
C THR A 451 -39.39 27.61 -28.39
N GLY A 452 -38.58 28.66 -28.20
CA GLY A 452 -37.75 29.28 -29.24
C GLY A 452 -38.50 30.16 -30.26
N VAL A 453 -39.80 30.41 -30.10
CA VAL A 453 -40.62 31.21 -31.03
C VAL A 453 -41.12 32.49 -30.35
N GLN A 454 -40.92 33.65 -30.97
CA GLN A 454 -41.48 34.92 -30.52
C GLN A 454 -43.00 34.97 -30.82
N SER A 455 -43.82 35.22 -29.78
CA SER A 455 -45.26 35.46 -29.93
C SER A 455 -45.57 36.88 -30.45
N PRO A 456 -46.65 37.08 -31.24
CA PRO A 456 -46.99 38.38 -31.83
C PRO A 456 -47.55 39.39 -30.79
N PRO A 457 -47.55 40.71 -31.11
CA PRO A 457 -48.01 41.74 -30.20
C PRO A 457 -49.55 41.77 -30.08
N THR A 458 -50.02 42.08 -28.87
CA THR A 458 -51.41 41.98 -28.38
C THR A 458 -52.45 42.85 -29.10
N ASP A 459 -53.66 42.30 -29.22
CA ASP A 459 -54.93 42.95 -29.58
C ASP A 459 -55.28 44.16 -28.69
N GLU A 460 -55.96 45.12 -29.34
CA GLU A 460 -56.43 46.47 -28.94
C GLU A 460 -57.13 46.64 -27.57
N ILE A 461 -57.40 45.56 -26.82
CA ILE A 461 -58.06 45.65 -25.50
C ILE A 461 -57.08 46.17 -24.43
N SER A 462 -55.78 45.88 -24.58
CA SER A 462 -54.73 46.26 -23.61
C SER A 462 -54.39 47.74 -23.63
N SER A 463 -54.49 48.40 -24.80
CA SER A 463 -54.16 49.83 -24.95
C SER A 463 -55.18 50.71 -24.25
N ASN A 464 -56.47 50.41 -24.42
CA ASN A 464 -57.55 51.19 -23.83
C ASN A 464 -57.60 51.09 -22.29
N MET A 465 -57.25 49.94 -21.72
CA MET A 465 -57.20 49.77 -20.26
C MET A 465 -55.98 50.48 -19.64
N MET A 466 -54.83 50.42 -20.31
CA MET A 466 -53.61 51.12 -19.87
C MET A 466 -53.72 52.65 -20.05
N GLU A 467 -54.36 53.14 -21.11
CA GLU A 467 -54.67 54.57 -21.28
C GLU A 467 -55.66 55.07 -20.21
N GLY A 468 -56.68 54.27 -19.87
CA GLY A 468 -57.59 54.57 -18.77
C GLY A 468 -56.89 54.64 -17.41
N LEU A 469 -55.92 53.75 -17.16
CA LEU A 469 -55.13 53.73 -15.93
C LEU A 469 -54.07 54.84 -15.86
N ALA A 470 -53.48 55.23 -17.00
CA ALA A 470 -52.54 56.35 -17.09
C ALA A 470 -53.24 57.69 -16.79
N LEU A 471 -54.47 57.88 -17.28
CA LEU A 471 -55.30 59.04 -16.97
C LEU A 471 -55.71 59.11 -15.49
N ILE A 472 -55.95 57.95 -14.87
CA ILE A 472 -56.23 57.85 -13.42
C ILE A 472 -55.01 58.25 -12.59
N TRP A 473 -53.82 57.73 -12.94
CA TRP A 473 -52.57 58.08 -12.25
C TRP A 473 -52.28 59.58 -12.36
N GLN A 474 -52.47 60.16 -13.56
CA GLN A 474 -52.25 61.58 -13.82
C GLN A 474 -53.23 62.46 -13.02
N ALA A 475 -54.52 62.10 -12.98
CA ALA A 475 -55.53 62.79 -12.17
C ALA A 475 -55.30 62.70 -10.65
N THR A 476 -54.76 61.59 -10.15
CA THR A 476 -54.41 61.44 -8.72
C THR A 476 -53.11 62.16 -8.32
N SER A 477 -52.20 62.38 -9.28
CA SER A 477 -50.94 63.08 -9.02
C SER A 477 -51.07 64.61 -8.91
N GLU A 478 -52.12 65.19 -9.51
CA GLU A 478 -52.39 66.63 -9.47
C GLU A 478 -53.23 67.09 -8.26
N SER A 479 -53.84 66.16 -7.50
CA SER A 479 -54.74 66.48 -6.38
C SER A 479 -54.15 66.29 -4.98
N LEU A 480 -52.82 66.18 -4.85
CA LEU A 480 -52.14 66.09 -3.56
C LEU A 480 -51.45 67.42 -3.22
N PRO A 481 -51.74 68.08 -2.09
CA PRO A 481 -50.70 68.80 -1.37
C PRO A 481 -49.77 67.76 -0.72
N THR A 482 -48.46 68.05 -0.76
CA THR A 482 -47.34 67.27 -0.20
C THR A 482 -47.59 66.58 1.12
#